data_AF-A0A9E0VBJ4-F1
#
_entry.id   AF-A0A9E0VBJ4-F1
#
_cell.length_a   1.000
_cell.length_b   1.000
_cell.length_c   1.000
_cell.angle_alpha   90.00
_cell.angle_beta   90.00
_cell.angle_gamma   90.00
#
_symmetry.space_group_name_H-M   'P 1'
#
loop_
_entity.id
_entity.type
_entity.pdbx_description
1 polymer ?
#
loop_
_entity_poly.entity_id
_entity_poly.type
_entity_poly.pdbx_seq_one_letter_code
_entity_poly.pdbx_strand_id
1 'polypeptide(L)'
;MNRRALIRFILLISAFTGIFGVAAAAAQTSVTTNRKIVRKKKPKQTKTVVPDGVWGAAGVNLTIAGRETGIEYDCAEARIVGKFVVSKNGVFKLKGTYTRRSPGPVRIDRQPAERPALFEGRVDRDRMTLRVTLTDDREELPEVVLKRGAAGRLRRCY
;
A
#
# COMPACT_ATOMS: atom_id res chain seq x y z
N MET A 1 -2.02 -13.53 24.15
CA MET A 1 -0.91 -13.82 25.10
C MET A 1 -0.04 -14.92 24.48
N ASN A 2 1.29 -14.88 24.39
CA ASN A 2 2.30 -14.00 24.96
C ASN A 2 3.58 -14.04 24.11
N ARG A 3 4.24 -12.89 24.03
CA ARG A 3 5.60 -12.69 23.51
C ARG A 3 6.60 -13.24 24.54
N ARG A 4 7.64 -13.98 24.12
CA ARG A 4 8.85 -14.18 24.93
C ARG A 4 10.09 -14.15 24.03
N ALA A 5 10.72 -12.98 23.98
CA ALA A 5 12.09 -12.79 23.56
C ALA A 5 12.99 -12.93 24.78
N LEU A 6 14.04 -13.74 24.69
CA LEU A 6 15.13 -13.80 25.67
C LEU A 6 16.29 -14.55 25.01
N ILE A 7 17.27 -13.81 24.50
CA ILE A 7 18.57 -14.38 24.13
C ILE A 7 19.60 -13.61 24.94
N ARG A 8 20.19 -14.33 25.90
CA ARG A 8 21.20 -13.85 26.85
C ARG A 8 22.58 -13.86 26.19
N PHE A 9 23.24 -12.73 26.38
CA PHE A 9 24.68 -12.49 26.25
C PHE A 9 25.44 -13.32 27.30
N ILE A 10 26.36 -14.21 26.90
CA ILE A 10 27.47 -14.71 27.75
C ILE A 10 28.71 -14.91 26.87
N LEU A 11 29.83 -14.49 27.45
CA LEU A 11 31.15 -14.20 26.90
C LEU A 11 32.14 -15.28 27.40
N LEU A 12 33.27 -15.43 26.69
CA LEU A 12 34.61 -15.87 27.15
C LEU A 12 35.11 -17.33 26.98
N ILE A 13 36.24 -17.40 26.26
CA ILE A 13 37.52 -18.09 26.55
C ILE A 13 37.56 -19.63 26.48
N SER A 14 38.38 -20.16 25.54
CA SER A 14 39.64 -20.86 25.89
C SER A 14 40.37 -21.36 24.65
N ALA A 15 41.64 -20.97 24.55
CA ALA A 15 42.61 -21.48 23.59
C ALA A 15 42.97 -22.95 23.91
N PHE A 16 43.08 -23.79 22.88
CA PHE A 16 43.70 -25.12 22.99
C PHE A 16 44.59 -25.35 21.77
N THR A 17 45.90 -25.26 22.00
CA THR A 17 46.97 -25.74 21.12
C THR A 17 47.24 -27.22 21.39
N GLY A 18 47.33 -28.07 20.37
CA GLY A 18 48.08 -29.34 20.50
C GLY A 18 47.65 -30.53 19.63
N ILE A 19 48.50 -30.82 18.62
CA ILE A 19 49.12 -32.13 18.31
C ILE A 19 48.26 -33.31 17.77
N PHE A 20 48.60 -33.68 16.53
CA PHE A 20 48.70 -35.02 15.90
C PHE A 20 47.80 -36.19 16.37
N GLY A 21 47.04 -36.76 15.43
CA GLY A 21 46.40 -38.07 15.58
C GLY A 21 45.88 -38.63 14.26
N VAL A 22 46.38 -39.81 13.89
CA VAL A 22 46.26 -40.53 12.63
C VAL A 22 44.86 -41.13 12.37
N ALA A 23 44.50 -41.12 11.07
CA ALA A 23 43.60 -41.99 10.29
C ALA A 23 42.41 -42.73 10.96
N ALA A 24 41.22 -42.52 10.39
CA ALA A 24 40.36 -43.63 9.97
C ALA A 24 39.37 -43.15 8.90
N ALA A 25 39.47 -43.72 7.71
CA ALA A 25 38.47 -43.60 6.67
C ALA A 25 37.16 -44.23 7.18
N ALA A 26 36.13 -43.40 7.36
CA ALA A 26 34.76 -43.85 7.47
C ALA A 26 33.96 -43.11 6.39
N ALA A 27 33.52 -43.89 5.40
CA ALA A 27 32.65 -43.46 4.32
C ALA A 27 31.40 -42.78 4.89
N GLN A 28 31.32 -41.45 4.78
CA GLN A 28 30.06 -40.75 4.94
C GLN A 28 29.37 -40.80 3.59
N THR A 29 28.40 -41.70 3.50
CA THR A 29 27.34 -41.65 2.51
C THR A 29 26.71 -40.27 2.60
N SER A 30 27.09 -39.39 1.67
CA SER A 30 26.36 -38.16 1.39
C SER A 30 24.96 -38.59 0.95
N VAL A 31 24.04 -38.72 1.91
CA VAL A 31 22.61 -38.78 1.63
C VAL A 31 22.29 -37.45 1.00
N THR A 32 22.25 -37.46 -0.32
CA THR A 32 21.77 -36.40 -1.19
C THR A 32 20.33 -36.10 -0.77
N THR A 33 20.16 -35.26 0.24
CA THR A 33 18.86 -34.73 0.60
C THR A 33 18.56 -33.68 -0.44
N ASN A 34 17.98 -34.16 -1.54
CA ASN A 34 17.38 -33.37 -2.60
C ASN A 34 16.20 -32.59 -1.99
N ARG A 35 16.54 -31.52 -1.26
CA ARG A 35 15.58 -30.60 -0.68
C ARG A 35 15.02 -29.79 -1.85
N LYS A 36 14.04 -30.37 -2.55
CA LYS A 36 13.11 -29.58 -3.37
C LYS A 36 12.54 -28.51 -2.44
N ILE A 37 13.11 -27.30 -2.53
CA ILE A 37 12.48 -26.10 -1.98
C ILE A 37 11.17 -25.97 -2.76
N VAL A 38 10.09 -26.49 -2.19
CA VAL A 38 8.73 -26.29 -2.70
C VAL A 38 8.51 -24.78 -2.63
N ARG A 39 8.74 -24.10 -3.76
CA ARG A 39 8.39 -22.69 -3.93
C ARG A 39 6.88 -22.60 -3.73
N LYS A 40 6.44 -22.30 -2.50
CA LYS A 40 5.03 -22.10 -2.19
C LYS A 40 4.53 -20.99 -3.10
N LYS A 41 3.72 -21.34 -4.10
CA LYS A 41 3.12 -20.39 -5.04
C LYS A 41 2.31 -19.37 -4.22
N LYS A 42 2.71 -18.10 -4.27
CA LYS A 42 1.97 -17.02 -3.58
C LYS A 42 0.53 -17.02 -4.12
N PRO A 43 -0.51 -17.10 -3.26
CA PRO A 43 -1.89 -17.19 -3.73
C PRO A 43 -2.25 -15.94 -4.54
N LYS A 44 -2.84 -16.14 -5.73
CA LYS A 44 -3.31 -15.07 -6.61
C LYS A 44 -4.52 -14.41 -5.96
N GLN A 45 -4.35 -13.19 -5.46
CA GLN A 45 -5.40 -12.44 -4.77
C GLN A 45 -6.55 -12.15 -5.74
N THR A 46 -7.74 -12.68 -5.44
CA THR A 46 -8.96 -12.35 -6.19
C THR A 46 -9.35 -10.90 -5.92
N LYS A 47 -9.59 -10.15 -6.99
CA LYS A 47 -10.02 -8.75 -6.95
C LYS A 47 -11.53 -8.68 -7.17
N THR A 48 -12.20 -7.80 -6.42
CA THR A 48 -13.62 -7.47 -6.53
C THR A 48 -13.75 -6.03 -7.01
N VAL A 49 -14.67 -5.76 -7.94
CA VAL A 49 -14.96 -4.41 -8.42
C VAL A 49 -15.88 -3.72 -7.42
N VAL A 50 -15.55 -2.49 -7.03
CA VAL A 50 -16.45 -1.64 -6.23
C VAL A 50 -17.49 -1.04 -7.18
N PRO A 51 -18.81 -1.12 -6.85
CA PRO A 51 -19.85 -0.55 -7.69
C PRO A 51 -19.69 0.97 -7.85
N ASP A 52 -20.16 1.46 -8.99
CA ASP A 52 -20.27 2.88 -9.29
C ASP A 52 -21.12 3.61 -8.23
N GLY A 53 -20.83 4.88 -8.03
CA GLY A 53 -21.53 5.71 -7.06
C GLY A 53 -20.62 6.71 -6.35
N VAL A 54 -21.23 7.44 -5.42
CA VAL A 54 -20.59 8.54 -4.69
C VAL A 54 -20.21 8.12 -3.28
N TRP A 55 -19.10 8.66 -2.80
CA TRP A 55 -18.58 8.52 -1.45
C TRP A 55 -18.15 9.88 -0.94
N GLY A 56 -18.64 10.29 0.23
CA GLY A 56 -18.44 11.65 0.73
C GLY A 56 -17.94 11.71 2.16
N ALA A 57 -17.21 12.77 2.46
CA ALA A 57 -16.86 13.24 3.79
C ALA A 57 -16.75 14.77 3.82
N ALA A 58 -16.39 15.35 4.96
CA ALA A 58 -16.02 16.76 5.00
C ALA A 58 -14.76 17.00 4.15
N GLY A 59 -14.79 18.00 3.26
CA GLY A 59 -13.66 18.38 2.42
C GLY A 59 -13.29 17.42 1.29
N VAL A 60 -14.05 16.33 1.09
CA VAL A 60 -13.76 15.31 0.06
C VAL A 60 -15.04 14.73 -0.54
N ASN A 61 -15.07 14.63 -1.88
CA ASN A 61 -16.08 13.89 -2.63
C ASN A 61 -15.39 12.92 -3.59
N LEU A 62 -15.75 11.64 -3.58
CA LEU A 62 -15.20 10.61 -4.47
C LEU A 62 -16.34 10.01 -5.30
N THR A 63 -16.17 9.96 -6.62
CA THR A 63 -17.14 9.40 -7.56
C THR A 63 -16.49 8.28 -8.35
N ILE A 64 -17.05 7.07 -8.27
CA ILE A 64 -16.66 5.92 -9.08
C ILE A 64 -17.61 5.84 -10.27
N ALA A 65 -17.09 5.87 -11.49
CA ALA A 65 -17.86 5.80 -12.72
C ALA A 65 -17.14 4.92 -13.76
N GLY A 66 -17.55 3.66 -13.88
CA GLY A 66 -17.06 2.72 -14.88
C GLY A 66 -15.56 2.41 -14.76
N ARG A 67 -14.74 3.13 -15.54
CA ARG A 67 -13.28 2.98 -15.58
C ARG A 67 -12.54 4.22 -15.13
N GLU A 68 -13.21 5.13 -14.46
CA GLU A 68 -12.61 6.32 -13.90
C GLU A 68 -13.14 6.52 -12.49
N THR A 69 -12.27 6.98 -11.59
CA THR A 69 -12.68 7.47 -10.29
C THR A 69 -12.13 8.87 -10.13
N GLY A 70 -13.04 9.83 -9.97
CA GLY A 70 -12.71 11.22 -9.67
C GLY A 70 -12.77 11.46 -8.16
N ILE A 71 -11.83 12.22 -7.63
CA ILE A 71 -11.79 12.63 -6.24
C ILE A 71 -11.62 14.15 -6.22
N GLU A 72 -12.54 14.84 -5.58
CA GLU A 72 -12.49 16.27 -5.38
C GLU A 72 -12.19 16.57 -3.92
N TYR A 73 -11.20 17.45 -3.71
CA TYR A 73 -10.87 18.05 -2.43
C TYR A 73 -11.23 19.54 -2.47
N ASP A 74 -11.16 20.20 -1.32
CA ASP A 74 -11.36 21.64 -1.19
C ASP A 74 -10.46 22.46 -2.13
N CYS A 75 -9.15 22.18 -2.13
CA CYS A 75 -8.15 22.88 -2.95
C CYS A 75 -7.52 22.01 -4.04
N ALA A 76 -8.08 20.84 -4.37
CA ALA A 76 -7.42 19.92 -5.29
C ALA A 76 -8.40 18.95 -5.94
N GLU A 77 -7.92 18.24 -6.94
CA GLU A 77 -8.61 17.13 -7.57
C GLU A 77 -7.63 15.98 -7.81
N ALA A 78 -8.16 14.78 -7.91
CA ALA A 78 -7.40 13.57 -8.18
C ALA A 78 -8.21 12.63 -9.06
N ARG A 79 -7.48 11.78 -9.79
CA ARG A 79 -8.07 10.84 -10.73
C ARG A 79 -7.39 9.49 -10.63
N ILE A 80 -8.18 8.42 -10.64
CA ILE A 80 -7.70 7.03 -10.77
C ILE A 80 -8.26 6.49 -12.08
N VAL A 81 -7.37 6.04 -12.95
CA VAL A 81 -7.74 5.42 -14.23
C VAL A 81 -7.85 3.91 -14.06
N GLY A 82 -8.95 3.36 -14.54
CA GLY A 82 -9.29 1.94 -14.44
C GLY A 82 -10.45 1.69 -13.48
N LYS A 83 -10.88 0.42 -13.42
CA LYS A 83 -11.93 -0.01 -12.49
C LYS A 83 -11.43 0.11 -11.05
N PHE A 84 -12.25 0.64 -10.15
CA PHE A 84 -11.97 0.64 -8.73
C PHE A 84 -12.06 -0.80 -8.20
N VAL A 85 -10.92 -1.41 -7.88
CA VAL A 85 -10.84 -2.82 -7.47
C VAL A 85 -10.22 -2.96 -6.09
N VAL A 86 -10.85 -3.80 -5.27
CA VAL A 86 -10.39 -4.18 -3.91
C VAL A 86 -10.05 -5.67 -3.88
N SER A 87 -9.23 -6.11 -2.93
CA SER A 87 -9.05 -7.53 -2.62
C SER A 87 -10.25 -8.11 -1.87
N LYS A 88 -10.28 -9.44 -1.67
CA LYS A 88 -11.34 -10.12 -0.90
C LYS A 88 -11.57 -9.56 0.52
N ASN A 89 -10.54 -9.00 1.15
CA ASN A 89 -10.64 -8.36 2.47
C ASN A 89 -10.91 -6.85 2.39
N GLY A 90 -11.31 -6.33 1.24
CA GLY A 90 -11.68 -4.93 1.02
C GLY A 90 -10.51 -3.97 0.86
N VAL A 91 -9.26 -4.45 0.85
CA VAL A 91 -8.07 -3.59 0.75
C VAL A 91 -7.82 -3.19 -0.70
N PHE A 92 -7.42 -1.94 -0.94
CA PHE A 92 -6.99 -1.48 -2.26
C PHE A 92 -5.66 -0.74 -2.20
N LYS A 93 -4.99 -0.76 -3.35
CA LYS A 93 -3.78 -0.01 -3.67
C LYS A 93 -3.85 0.34 -5.16
N LEU A 94 -4.22 1.57 -5.47
CA LEU A 94 -4.50 2.04 -6.82
C LEU A 94 -3.57 3.21 -7.14
N LYS A 95 -3.11 3.29 -8.39
CA LYS A 95 -2.32 4.42 -8.88
C LYS A 95 -3.25 5.43 -9.52
N GLY A 96 -2.90 6.69 -9.41
CA GLY A 96 -3.61 7.77 -10.08
C GLY A 96 -2.79 9.04 -10.05
N THR A 97 -3.47 10.16 -10.11
CA THR A 97 -2.87 11.48 -10.16
C THR A 97 -3.57 12.44 -9.22
N TYR A 98 -2.86 13.49 -8.84
CA TYR A 98 -3.31 14.53 -7.93
C TYR A 98 -2.87 15.89 -8.45
N THR A 99 -3.80 16.81 -8.57
CA THR A 99 -3.59 18.14 -9.11
C THR A 99 -4.06 19.16 -8.10
N ARG A 100 -3.12 19.95 -7.57
CA ARG A 100 -3.44 21.05 -6.66
C ARG A 100 -4.04 22.20 -7.47
N ARG A 101 -5.21 22.66 -7.08
CA ARG A 101 -5.80 23.87 -7.64
C ARG A 101 -5.15 25.07 -6.97
N SER A 102 -4.70 26.02 -7.78
CA SER A 102 -4.16 27.29 -7.27
C SER A 102 -5.29 28.29 -7.08
N PRO A 103 -5.24 29.15 -6.05
CA PRO A 103 -6.13 30.29 -5.95
C PRO A 103 -5.84 31.29 -7.09
N GLY A 104 -6.86 32.06 -7.47
CA GLY A 104 -6.77 33.08 -8.52
C GLY A 104 -6.77 32.56 -9.97
N PRO A 105 -6.60 33.45 -10.96
CA PRO A 105 -6.67 33.10 -12.37
C PRO A 105 -5.59 32.09 -12.78
N VAL A 106 -6.02 30.98 -13.37
CA VAL A 106 -5.11 30.03 -14.03
C VAL A 106 -4.67 30.67 -15.34
N ARG A 107 -3.36 30.74 -15.59
CA ARG A 107 -2.87 31.22 -16.88
C ARG A 107 -3.23 30.19 -17.96
N ILE A 108 -3.75 30.65 -19.09
CA ILE A 108 -4.17 29.76 -20.20
C ILE A 108 -3.00 28.89 -20.70
N ASP A 109 -1.77 29.40 -20.60
CA ASP A 109 -0.53 28.72 -21.02
C ASP A 109 0.10 27.81 -19.94
N ARG A 110 -0.41 27.84 -18.69
CA ARG A 110 0.13 27.03 -17.58
C ARG A 110 -0.94 26.09 -17.05
N GLN A 111 -0.88 24.83 -17.50
CA GLN A 111 -1.65 23.77 -16.87
C GLN A 111 -1.21 23.54 -15.42
N PRO A 112 -2.15 23.28 -14.50
CA PRO A 112 -1.83 22.81 -13.17
C PRO A 112 -0.93 21.57 -13.22
N ALA A 113 0.11 21.54 -12.38
CA ALA A 113 1.03 20.40 -12.35
C ALA A 113 0.33 19.17 -11.77
N GLU A 114 0.13 18.16 -12.62
CA GLU A 114 -0.39 16.86 -12.22
C GLU A 114 0.75 16.03 -11.59
N ARG A 115 0.52 15.57 -10.36
CA ARG A 115 1.50 14.78 -9.58
C ARG A 115 1.08 13.32 -9.50
N PRO A 116 2.00 12.35 -9.61
CA PRO A 116 1.68 10.94 -9.50
C PRO A 116 1.31 10.56 -8.06
N ALA A 117 0.19 9.88 -7.87
CA ALA A 117 -0.34 9.56 -6.54
C ALA A 117 -0.64 8.06 -6.36
N LEU A 118 -0.46 7.59 -5.13
CA LEU A 118 -0.82 6.25 -4.69
C LEU A 118 -1.97 6.34 -3.69
N PHE A 119 -3.08 5.66 -4.00
CA PHE A 119 -4.29 5.61 -3.20
C PHE A 119 -4.38 4.24 -2.52
N GLU A 120 -4.34 4.24 -1.19
CA GLU A 120 -4.39 3.04 -0.37
C GLU A 120 -5.51 3.12 0.65
N GLY A 121 -6.09 1.98 1.00
CA GLY A 121 -7.15 1.98 1.97
C GLY A 121 -7.94 0.69 2.04
N ARG A 122 -9.11 0.78 2.66
CA ARG A 122 -10.01 -0.35 2.84
C ARG A 122 -11.47 0.08 2.67
N VAL A 123 -12.24 -0.75 1.98
CA VAL A 123 -13.70 -0.69 1.93
C VAL A 123 -14.26 -1.74 2.87
N ASP A 124 -15.11 -1.30 3.80
CA ASP A 124 -15.94 -2.15 4.66
C ASP A 124 -17.39 -1.67 4.54
N ARG A 125 -18.22 -2.44 3.82
CA ARG A 125 -19.62 -2.13 3.50
C ARG A 125 -19.81 -0.75 2.85
N ASP A 126 -20.28 0.22 3.63
CA ASP A 126 -20.57 1.61 3.27
C ASP A 126 -19.50 2.59 3.77
N ARG A 127 -18.42 2.11 4.36
CA ARG A 127 -17.30 2.92 4.87
C ARG A 127 -16.02 2.64 4.07
N MET A 128 -15.32 3.69 3.67
CA MET A 128 -14.02 3.61 2.99
C MET A 128 -13.00 4.44 3.76
N THR A 129 -11.87 3.83 4.15
CA THR A 129 -10.68 4.60 4.55
C THR A 129 -9.82 4.86 3.33
N LEU A 130 -9.31 6.08 3.19
CA LEU A 130 -8.49 6.50 2.07
C LEU A 130 -7.25 7.25 2.56
N ARG A 131 -6.08 6.76 2.16
CA ARG A 131 -4.78 7.39 2.30
C ARG A 131 -4.23 7.69 0.93
N VAL A 132 -3.60 8.84 0.79
CA VAL A 132 -3.00 9.28 -0.47
C VAL A 132 -1.56 9.66 -0.23
N THR A 133 -0.66 9.11 -1.03
CA THR A 133 0.75 9.48 -1.04
C THR A 133 1.11 10.00 -2.42
N LEU A 134 1.66 11.20 -2.49
CA LEU A 134 2.25 11.75 -3.71
C LEU A 134 3.63 11.11 -3.88
N THR A 135 3.82 10.39 -4.98
CA THR A 135 4.92 9.43 -5.13
C THR A 135 6.22 10.04 -5.66
N ASP A 136 6.16 11.27 -6.14
CA ASP A 136 7.29 12.07 -6.63
C ASP A 136 8.17 12.61 -5.48
N ASP A 137 7.60 12.97 -4.33
CA ASP A 137 8.35 13.44 -3.15
C ASP A 137 8.06 12.65 -1.86
N ARG A 138 7.11 11.70 -1.90
CA ARG A 138 6.62 10.92 -0.75
C ARG A 138 5.83 11.76 0.27
N GLU A 139 5.20 12.85 -0.17
CA GLU A 139 4.23 13.61 0.63
C GLU A 139 2.99 12.75 0.94
N GLU A 140 2.64 12.62 2.21
CA GLU A 140 1.42 11.94 2.66
C GLU A 140 0.32 12.97 2.94
N LEU A 141 -0.84 12.79 2.32
CA LEU A 141 -2.02 13.60 2.62
C LEU A 141 -2.77 13.02 3.83
N PRO A 142 -3.54 13.85 4.56
CA PRO A 142 -4.36 13.38 5.67
C PRO A 142 -5.30 12.23 5.29
N GLU A 143 -5.38 11.21 6.14
CA GLU A 143 -6.32 10.11 5.96
C GLU A 143 -7.76 10.62 6.10
N VAL A 144 -8.64 10.15 5.22
CA VAL A 144 -10.08 10.45 5.26
C VAL A 144 -10.92 9.19 5.30
N VAL A 145 -12.09 9.31 5.93
CA VAL A 145 -13.08 8.25 6.03
C VAL A 145 -14.33 8.69 5.27
N LEU A 146 -14.61 8.03 4.15
CA LEU A 146 -15.73 8.33 3.27
C LEU A 146 -16.90 7.39 3.56
N LYS A 147 -18.12 7.91 3.42
CA LYS A 147 -19.35 7.11 3.50
C LYS A 147 -20.01 7.00 2.13
N ARG A 148 -20.42 5.78 1.75
CA ARG A 148 -21.14 5.51 0.51
C ARG A 148 -22.47 6.26 0.49
N GLY A 149 -22.78 6.89 -0.64
CA GLY A 149 -24.00 7.66 -0.86
C GLY A 149 -24.06 9.01 -0.15
N ALA A 150 -23.07 9.34 0.69
CA ALA A 150 -22.97 10.67 1.28
C ALA A 150 -22.37 11.65 0.25
N ALA A 151 -22.87 12.88 0.24
CA ALA A 151 -22.26 13.96 -0.52
C ALA A 151 -21.05 14.52 0.23
N GLY A 152 -19.96 14.82 -0.49
CA GLY A 152 -18.84 15.56 0.05
C GLY A 152 -19.21 17.02 0.34
N ARG A 153 -18.80 17.54 1.51
CA ARG A 153 -18.97 18.97 1.85
C ARG A 153 -17.71 19.73 1.45
N LEU A 154 -17.65 20.16 0.19
CA LEU A 154 -16.51 20.87 -0.38
C LEU A 154 -16.57 22.38 -0.12
N ARG A 155 -15.43 22.97 0.20
CA ARG A 155 -15.17 24.40 0.24
C ARG A 155 -14.06 24.71 -0.74
N ARG A 156 -14.38 25.38 -1.84
CA ARG A 156 -13.37 25.71 -2.85
C ARG A 156 -12.38 26.73 -2.28
N CYS A 157 -11.11 26.50 -2.58
CA CYS A 157 -10.04 27.43 -2.25
C CYS A 157 -9.98 28.48 -3.36
N TYR A 158 -10.44 29.69 -3.02
CA TYR A 158 -10.46 30.87 -3.90
C TYR A 158 -9.22 31.74 -3.67
#